data_AF-A0A699QLZ9-F1
#
_entry.id   AF-A0A699QLZ9-F1
#
_cell.length_a   1.000
_cell.length_b   1.000
_cell.length_c   1.000
_cell.angle_alpha   90.00
_cell.angle_beta   90.00
_cell.angle_gamma   90.00
#
_symmetry.space_group_name_H-M   'P 1'
#
loop_
_entity.id
_entity.type
_entity.pdbx_description
1 polymer ?
#
loop_
_entity_poly.entity_id
_entity_poly.type
_entity_poly.pdbx_seq_one_letter_code
_entity_poly.pdbx_strand_id
1 'polypeptide(L)'
;MLAIFHDMVEKMMEVFMDDFSVFRSSFENYLSRLDKMLQRCKDTNLCLNWEKSHFMVKEGIVLGHKILKNGIEVDKAKVDVITKLPHPTTVK
;
A
#
# COMPACT_ATOMS: atom_id res chain seq x y z
N MET A 1 9.63 7.95 6.20
CA MET A 1 8.82 8.47 5.08
C MET A 1 7.87 9.61 5.40
N LEU A 2 7.18 9.62 6.56
CA LEU A 2 6.22 10.69 6.89
C LEU A 2 6.81 12.10 6.80
N ALA A 3 8.06 12.31 7.21
CA ALA A 3 8.73 13.63 7.07
C ALA A 3 8.87 14.10 5.60
N ILE A 4 9.06 13.17 4.66
CA ILE A 4 9.25 13.45 3.23
C ILE A 4 7.91 13.77 2.54
N PHE A 5 6.84 13.08 2.95
CA PHE A 5 5.53 13.12 2.27
C PHE A 5 4.41 13.73 3.12
N HIS A 6 4.71 14.40 4.23
CA HIS A 6 3.70 14.87 5.20
C HIS A 6 2.55 15.67 4.56
N ASP A 7 2.84 16.46 3.53
CA ASP A 7 1.88 17.28 2.79
C ASP A 7 1.01 16.48 1.79
N MET A 8 1.49 15.30 1.39
CA MET A 8 0.89 14.41 0.40
C MET A 8 0.12 13.23 1.02
N VAL A 9 0.49 12.84 2.24
CA VAL A 9 -0.16 11.80 3.04
C VAL A 9 -1.64 12.13 3.26
N GLU A 10 -2.51 11.12 3.24
CA GLU A 10 -3.99 11.17 3.31
C GLU A 10 -4.68 11.87 2.12
N LYS A 11 -4.03 12.82 1.45
CA LYS A 11 -4.58 13.51 0.28
C LYS A 11 -4.35 12.73 -0.99
N MET A 12 -3.14 12.21 -1.19
CA MET A 12 -2.71 11.59 -2.44
C MET A 12 -2.15 10.18 -2.28
N MET A 13 -1.58 9.91 -1.13
CA MET A 13 -0.94 8.64 -0.84
C MET A 13 -1.17 8.24 0.61
N GLU A 14 -1.10 6.95 0.87
CA GLU A 14 -1.03 6.42 2.22
C GLU A 14 0.40 5.92 2.45
N VAL A 15 0.94 6.23 3.62
CA VAL A 15 2.31 5.86 4.00
C VAL A 15 2.20 5.00 5.25
N PHE A 16 2.86 3.85 5.23
CA PHE A 16 2.97 2.96 6.37
C PHE A 16 4.39 2.44 6.50
N MET A 17 5.09 2.85 7.56
CA MET A 17 6.49 2.51 7.80
C MET A 17 7.35 2.80 6.56
N ASP A 18 7.76 1.74 5.87
CA ASP A 18 8.65 1.74 4.71
C ASP A 18 7.90 1.55 3.37
N ASP A 19 6.60 1.24 3.42
CA ASP A 19 5.74 1.09 2.24
C ASP A 19 4.80 2.29 2.08
N PHE A 20 4.47 2.60 0.84
CA PHE A 20 3.49 3.63 0.53
C PHE A 20 2.70 3.25 -0.71
N SER A 21 1.53 3.84 -0.83
CA SER A 21 0.58 3.48 -1.87
C SER A 21 -0.14 4.72 -2.41
N VAL A 22 -0.41 4.72 -3.71
CA VAL A 22 -1.11 5.81 -4.42
C VAL A 22 -2.35 5.21 -5.07
N PHE A 23 -3.53 5.71 -4.68
CA PHE A 23 -4.80 5.15 -5.15
C PHE A 23 -5.76 6.22 -5.66
N ARG A 24 -6.36 5.96 -6.83
CA ARG A 24 -7.48 6.75 -7.38
C ARG A 24 -8.37 5.92 -8.31
N SER A 25 -9.61 6.40 -8.46
CA SER A 25 -10.64 5.84 -9.33
C SER A 25 -10.43 6.12 -10.82
N SER A 26 -9.67 7.16 -11.18
CA SER A 26 -9.34 7.53 -12.56
C SER A 26 -7.84 7.37 -12.82
N PHE A 27 -7.51 6.83 -14.01
CA PHE A 27 -6.15 6.56 -14.45
C PHE A 27 -5.33 7.85 -14.62
N GLU A 28 -5.92 8.90 -15.21
CA GLU A 28 -5.23 10.19 -15.40
C GLU A 28 -4.88 10.85 -14.06
N ASN A 29 -5.81 10.81 -13.11
CA ASN A 29 -5.59 11.33 -11.76
C ASN A 29 -4.54 10.50 -10.99
N TYR A 30 -4.50 9.18 -11.22
CA TYR A 30 -3.46 8.32 -10.68
C TYR A 30 -2.09 8.70 -11.23
N LEU A 31 -1.96 8.85 -12.56
CA LEU A 31 -0.70 9.26 -13.22
C LEU A 31 -0.18 10.59 -12.70
N SER A 32 -1.07 11.59 -12.59
CA SER A 32 -0.68 12.92 -12.09
C SER A 32 -0.16 12.86 -10.64
N ARG A 33 -0.70 11.97 -9.80
CA ARG A 33 -0.23 11.79 -8.42
C ARG A 33 1.06 11.01 -8.34
N LEU A 34 1.16 9.95 -9.16
CA LEU A 34 2.37 9.15 -9.28
C LEU A 34 3.56 10.01 -9.71
N ASP A 35 3.36 10.89 -10.69
CA ASP A 35 4.41 11.81 -11.17
C ASP A 35 4.89 12.75 -10.06
N LYS A 36 3.97 13.40 -9.33
CA LYS A 36 4.32 14.25 -8.18
C LYS A 36 5.07 13.51 -7.09
N MET A 37 4.67 12.27 -6.82
CA MET A 37 5.31 11.43 -5.83
C MET A 37 6.72 11.02 -6.27
N LEU A 38 6.90 10.59 -7.51
CA LEU A 38 8.21 10.24 -8.08
C LEU A 38 9.13 11.45 -8.11
N GLN A 39 8.60 12.64 -8.39
CA GLN A 39 9.36 13.88 -8.31
C GLN A 39 9.86 14.14 -6.89
N ARG A 40 8.99 14.01 -5.88
CA ARG A 40 9.40 14.12 -4.47
C ARG A 40 10.48 13.08 -4.10
N CYS A 41 10.37 11.85 -4.59
CA CYS A 41 11.41 10.83 -4.38
C CYS A 41 12.76 11.30 -4.93
N LYS A 42 12.80 11.88 -6.14
CA LYS A 42 14.03 12.43 -6.74
C LYS A 42 14.58 13.57 -5.89
N ASP A 43 13.74 14.52 -5.48
CA ASP A 43 14.15 15.70 -4.72
C ASP A 43 14.76 15.32 -3.35
N THR A 44 14.28 14.23 -2.74
CA THR A 44 14.79 13.74 -1.44
C THR A 44 15.82 12.62 -1.56
N ASN A 45 16.31 12.31 -2.76
CA ASN A 45 17.21 11.17 -3.03
C ASN A 45 16.69 9.82 -2.49
N LEU A 46 15.37 9.63 -2.49
CA LEU A 46 14.72 8.39 -2.10
C LEU A 46 14.69 7.43 -3.30
N CYS A 47 15.42 6.32 -3.20
CA CYS A 47 15.42 5.29 -4.22
C CYS A 47 14.33 4.25 -3.95
N LEU A 48 13.52 3.93 -4.96
CA LEU A 48 12.49 2.90 -4.88
C LEU A 48 13.07 1.55 -5.29
N ASN A 49 12.77 0.51 -4.51
CA ASN A 49 13.12 -0.85 -4.88
C ASN A 49 12.18 -1.30 -6.01
N TRP A 50 12.70 -1.41 -7.24
CA TRP A 50 11.93 -1.77 -8.42
C TRP A 50 11.36 -3.20 -8.36
N GLU A 51 12.03 -4.14 -7.69
CA GLU A 51 11.56 -5.53 -7.53
C GLU A 51 10.34 -5.62 -6.60
N LYS A 52 10.23 -4.68 -5.65
CA LYS A 52 9.12 -4.61 -4.68
C LYS A 52 8.03 -3.61 -5.08
N SER A 53 8.32 -2.70 -6.01
CA SER A 53 7.40 -1.64 -6.41
C SER A 53 6.45 -2.13 -7.50
N HIS A 54 5.15 -2.02 -7.23
CA HIS A 54 4.10 -2.43 -8.16
C HIS A 54 3.36 -1.19 -8.67
N PHE A 55 3.37 -0.97 -9.98
CA PHE A 55 2.74 0.20 -10.60
C PHE A 55 1.60 -0.20 -11.53
N MET A 56 0.59 0.68 -11.63
CA MET A 56 -0.53 0.54 -12.58
C MET A 56 -1.32 -0.77 -12.43
N VAL A 57 -1.38 -1.30 -11.20
CA VAL A 57 -2.14 -2.50 -10.87
C VAL A 57 -3.60 -2.14 -10.52
N LYS A 58 -4.54 -3.01 -10.89
CA LYS A 58 -5.97 -2.85 -10.53
C LYS A 58 -6.27 -3.32 -9.10
N GLU A 59 -5.42 -4.19 -8.59
CA GLU A 59 -5.46 -4.75 -7.25
C GLU A 59 -4.03 -4.91 -6.74
N GLY A 60 -3.83 -4.78 -5.43
CA GLY A 60 -2.51 -4.88 -4.81
C GLY A 60 -2.60 -5.29 -3.36
N ILE A 61 -1.52 -5.85 -2.82
CA ILE A 61 -1.43 -6.18 -1.40
C ILE A 61 -0.76 -5.00 -0.70
N VAL A 62 -1.45 -4.39 0.25
CA VAL A 62 -0.92 -3.34 1.13
C VAL A 62 -1.18 -3.75 2.56
N LEU A 63 -0.12 -3.82 3.38
CA LEU A 63 -0.18 -4.29 4.77
C LEU A 63 -0.73 -5.72 4.93
N GLY A 64 -0.59 -6.54 3.89
CA GLY A 64 -1.16 -7.88 3.86
C GLY A 64 -2.69 -7.90 3.80
N HIS A 65 -3.30 -6.81 3.32
CA HIS A 65 -4.68 -6.74 2.89
C HIS A 65 -4.72 -6.57 1.37
N LYS A 66 -5.69 -7.21 0.72
CA LYS A 66 -5.89 -7.06 -0.72
C LYS A 66 -6.75 -5.83 -0.97
N ILE A 67 -6.19 -4.82 -1.62
CA ILE A 67 -6.91 -3.63 -2.03
C ILE A 67 -7.44 -3.86 -3.44
N LEU A 68 -8.76 -3.72 -3.61
CA LEU A 68 -9.47 -3.79 -4.88
C LEU A 68 -10.23 -2.48 -5.13
N LYS A 69 -10.73 -2.32 -6.37
CA LYS A 69 -11.62 -1.20 -6.74
C LYS A 69 -12.82 -1.04 -5.80
N ASN A 70 -13.34 -2.16 -5.28
CA ASN A 70 -14.56 -2.18 -4.46
C ASN A 70 -14.28 -2.05 -2.95
N GLY A 71 -13.01 -1.90 -2.55
CA GLY A 71 -12.62 -1.75 -1.15
C GLY A 71 -11.47 -2.66 -0.74
N ILE A 72 -11.33 -2.84 0.57
CA ILE A 72 -10.31 -3.67 1.19
C ILE A 72 -10.88 -5.07 1.42
N GLU A 73 -10.27 -6.09 0.83
CA GLU A 73 -10.57 -7.49 1.08
C GLU A 73 -9.46 -8.11 1.95
N VAL A 74 -9.86 -8.98 2.88
CA VAL A 74 -8.90 -9.75 3.67
C VAL A 74 -8.29 -10.82 2.78
N ASP A 75 -6.97 -10.99 2.87
CA ASP A 75 -6.28 -12.06 2.17
C ASP A 75 -6.86 -13.42 2.58
N LYS A 76 -7.41 -14.16 1.62
CA LYS A 76 -7.99 -15.49 1.83
C LYS A 76 -7.00 -16.45 2.47
N ALA A 77 -5.71 -16.34 2.17
CA ALA A 77 -4.68 -17.18 2.80
C ALA A 77 -4.61 -16.93 4.33
N LYS A 78 -4.77 -15.69 4.79
CA LYS A 78 -4.83 -15.37 6.22
C LYS A 78 -6.11 -15.91 6.87
N VAL A 79 -7.24 -15.84 6.16
CA VAL A 79 -8.52 -16.40 6.64
C VAL A 79 -8.42 -17.92 6.81
N ASP A 80 -7.80 -18.62 5.85
CA ASP A 80 -7.61 -20.07 5.91
C ASP A 80 -6.71 -20.50 7.07
N VAL A 81 -5.71 -19.69 7.43
CA VAL A 81 -4.85 -19.96 8.59
C VAL A 81 -5.63 -19.83 9.89
N ILE A 82 -6.45 -18.78 10.04
CA ILE A 82 -7.28 -18.57 11.25
C ILE A 82 -8.37 -19.63 11.38
N THR A 83 -9.01 -20.03 10.28
CA THR A 83 -10.06 -21.07 10.33
C THR A 83 -9.52 -22.45 10.69
N LYS A 84 -8.23 -22.71 10.43
CA LYS A 84 -7.54 -23.96 10.79
C LYS A 84 -6.82 -23.92 12.13
N LEU A 85 -6.80 -22.77 12.81
CA LEU A 85 -6.11 -22.62 14.08
C LEU A 85 -6.82 -23.44 15.18
N PRO A 86 -6.11 -24.32 15.89
CA PRO A 86 -6.69 -25.07 17.00
C PRO A 86 -7.08 -24.10 18.13
N HIS A 87 -8.09 -24.50 18.91
CA HIS A 87 -8.51 -23.73 20.08
C HIS A 87 -7.32 -23.57 21.03
N PRO A 88 -7.01 -22.34 21.48
CA PRO A 88 -5.94 -22.13 22.45
C PRO A 88 -6.26 -22.90 23.73
N THR A 89 -5.39 -23.84 24.09
CA THR A 89 -5.53 -24.69 25.29
C THR A 89 -4.78 -24.13 26.49
N THR A 90 -3.98 -23.08 26.30
CA THR A 90 -3.16 -22.46 27.34
C THR A 90 -3.21 -20.94 27.24
N VAL A 91 -3.26 -20.30 28.40
CA VAL A 91 -3.02 -18.85 28.52
C VAL A 91 -1.49 -18.66 28.52
N LYS A 92 -0.99 -17.75 27.69
CA LYS A 92 0.42 -17.37 27.62
C LYS A 92 0.60 -15.94 28.10
#